data_AF-W4L2K2-F1
#
_entry.id   AF-W4L2K2-F1
#
_cell.length_a   1.000
_cell.length_b   1.000
_cell.length_c   1.000
_cell.angle_alpha   90.00
_cell.angle_beta   90.00
_cell.angle_gamma   90.00
#
_symmetry.space_group_name_H-M   'P 1'
#
loop_
_entity.id
_entity.type
_entity.pdbx_description
1 polymer ?
#
loop_
_entity_poly.entity_id
_entity_poly.type
_entity_poly.pdbx_seq_one_letter_code
_entity_poly.pdbx_strand_id
1 'polypeptide(L)'
;MGTGHWAVPSAIDTVMTWNYDVENADLRALYEKAKRDQWNATTQLDWSLDVDPQGEVLDDDINPNVALLRDSEIWRKMTPKEQRQLRYETLAWNLSQFLHGEQLAIFVAGQLTSAVPWIDAKLYGATQVVDEARHAEVFYRYLVAT
;
A
#
# COMPACT_ATOMS: atom_id res chain seq x y z
N MET A 1 -16.43 -7.30 4.02
CA MET A 1 -15.19 -8.10 4.06
C MET A 1 -15.40 -9.27 5.00
N GLY A 2 -14.91 -10.47 4.67
CA GLY A 2 -15.09 -11.65 5.53
C GLY A 2 -14.36 -11.49 6.86
N THR A 3 -14.99 -11.90 7.95
CA THR A 3 -14.36 -11.97 9.28
C THR A 3 -13.66 -13.32 9.40
N GLY A 4 -12.35 -13.35 9.18
CA GLY A 4 -11.56 -14.56 9.31
C GLY A 4 -10.07 -14.24 9.34
N HIS A 5 -9.29 -15.14 9.93
CA HIS A 5 -7.83 -15.11 9.85
C HIS A 5 -7.37 -16.45 9.28
N TRP A 6 -6.33 -16.41 8.46
CA TRP A 6 -5.65 -17.59 7.95
C TRP A 6 -4.19 -17.53 8.40
N ALA A 7 -3.69 -18.64 8.92
CA ALA A 7 -2.29 -18.77 9.26
C ALA A 7 -1.48 -19.04 7.98
N VAL A 8 -0.43 -18.26 7.77
CA VAL A 8 0.60 -18.54 6.76
C VAL A 8 1.81 -19.10 7.50
N PRO A 9 2.09 -20.42 7.43
CA PRO A 9 3.28 -20.98 8.04
C PRO A 9 4.54 -20.33 7.46
N SER A 10 5.51 -20.02 8.32
CA SER A 10 6.79 -19.48 7.91
C SER A 10 7.93 -20.20 8.63
N ALA A 11 8.93 -20.63 7.85
CA ALA A 11 10.18 -21.15 8.36
C ALA A 11 11.27 -20.14 8.00
N ILE A 12 11.56 -19.24 8.94
CA ILE A 12 12.62 -18.24 8.79
C ILE A 12 13.44 -18.18 10.07
N ASP A 13 14.76 -18.22 9.92
CA ASP A 13 15.66 -18.04 11.06
C ASP A 13 15.56 -16.60 11.57
N THR A 14 15.35 -16.45 12.87
CA THR A 14 15.39 -15.13 13.52
C THR A 14 16.82 -14.87 13.98
N VAL A 15 17.41 -13.80 13.46
CA VAL A 15 18.82 -13.49 13.66
C VAL A 15 18.97 -12.27 14.56
N MET A 16 19.69 -12.45 15.67
CA MET A 16 20.16 -11.37 16.52
C MET A 16 21.61 -11.03 16.14
N THR A 17 21.92 -9.75 16.02
CA THR A 17 23.28 -9.26 15.69
C THR A 17 23.85 -8.44 16.84
N TRP A 18 25.16 -8.52 17.00
CA TRP A 18 25.94 -7.77 18.00
C TRP A 18 26.85 -6.72 17.35
N ASN A 19 26.92 -6.70 16.02
CA ASN A 19 27.63 -5.65 15.29
C ASN A 19 26.68 -4.46 15.07
N TYR A 20 27.03 -3.31 15.63
CA TYR A 20 26.25 -2.07 15.52
C TYR A 20 26.92 -1.02 14.62
N ASP A 21 28.09 -1.34 14.05
CA ASP A 21 28.76 -0.50 13.08
C ASP A 21 27.92 -0.37 11.80
N VAL A 22 28.19 0.68 11.02
CA VAL A 22 27.57 0.85 9.71
C VAL A 22 28.26 -0.08 8.72
N GLU A 23 27.56 -1.11 8.29
CA GLU A 23 28.00 -2.09 7.28
C GLU A 23 27.46 -1.75 5.89
N ASN A 24 26.31 -1.07 5.83
CA ASN A 24 25.70 -0.57 4.61
C ASN A 24 25.21 0.87 4.79
N ALA A 25 26.02 1.81 4.29
CA ALA A 25 25.75 3.24 4.38
C ALA A 25 24.48 3.67 3.63
N ASP A 26 24.13 3.00 2.53
CA ASP A 26 22.93 3.33 1.75
C ASP A 26 21.64 2.98 2.50
N LEU A 27 21.60 1.79 3.11
CA LEU A 27 20.48 1.40 3.98
C LEU A 27 20.38 2.30 5.21
N ARG A 28 21.51 2.70 5.78
CA ARG A 28 21.53 3.69 6.88
C ARG A 28 20.97 5.04 6.42
N ALA A 29 21.33 5.51 5.23
CA ALA A 29 20.83 6.76 4.67
C ALA A 29 19.32 6.71 4.42
N LEU A 30 18.81 5.58 3.91
CA LEU A 30 17.37 5.36 3.73
C LEU A 30 16.64 5.34 5.07
N TYR A 31 17.20 4.71 6.10
CA TYR A 31 16.65 4.74 7.45
C TYR A 31 16.57 6.16 8.03
N GLU A 32 17.64 6.97 7.90
CA GLU A 32 17.62 8.37 8.35
C GLU A 32 16.61 9.21 7.57
N LYS A 33 16.46 8.96 6.26
CA LYS A 33 15.43 9.61 5.44
C LYS A 33 14.03 9.23 5.93
N ALA A 34 13.77 7.94 6.12
CA ALA A 34 12.47 7.44 6.57
C ALA A 34 12.08 8.08 7.91
N LYS A 35 12.97 8.03 8.92
CA LYS A 35 12.71 8.67 10.22
C LYS A 35 12.34 10.15 10.14
N ARG A 36 13.04 10.91 9.30
CA ARG A 36 12.84 12.36 9.18
C ARG A 36 11.56 12.69 8.41
N ASP A 37 11.30 11.98 7.34
CA ASP A 37 10.26 12.31 6.36
C ASP A 37 9.00 11.43 6.53
N GLN A 38 8.89 10.69 7.63
CA GLN A 38 7.72 9.85 7.92
C GLN A 38 6.49 10.71 8.17
N TRP A 39 5.45 10.49 7.37
CA TRP A 39 4.20 11.22 7.51
C TRP A 39 3.18 10.46 8.38
N ASN A 40 2.23 11.20 8.95
CA ASN A 40 1.12 10.69 9.72
C ASN A 40 -0.18 10.81 8.91
N ALA A 41 -0.79 9.66 8.60
CA ALA A 41 -1.99 9.62 7.78
C ALA A 41 -3.20 10.31 8.39
N THR A 42 -3.33 10.29 9.70
CA THR A 42 -4.46 10.90 10.40
C THR A 42 -4.37 12.43 10.40
N THR A 43 -3.17 13.01 10.48
CA THR A 43 -3.01 14.47 10.67
C THR A 43 -2.54 15.23 9.44
N GLN A 44 -1.88 14.57 8.47
CA GLN A 44 -1.34 15.26 7.28
C GLN A 44 -2.24 15.17 6.06
N LEU A 45 -3.23 14.27 6.05
CA LEU A 45 -4.27 14.25 5.04
C LEU A 45 -5.53 14.92 5.59
N ASP A 46 -6.08 15.86 4.81
CA ASP A 46 -7.36 16.47 5.13
C ASP A 46 -8.51 15.56 4.71
N TRP A 47 -8.94 14.73 5.65
CA TRP A 47 -10.04 13.80 5.44
C TRP A 47 -11.43 14.45 5.51
N SER A 48 -11.52 15.76 5.75
CA SER A 48 -12.79 16.49 5.72
C SER A 48 -13.21 16.92 4.32
N LEU A 49 -12.32 16.77 3.34
CA LEU A 49 -12.60 17.07 1.94
C LEU A 49 -13.71 16.14 1.41
N ASP A 50 -14.72 16.75 0.80
CA ASP A 50 -15.79 16.05 0.11
C ASP A 50 -15.27 15.55 -1.24
N VAL A 51 -15.09 14.23 -1.37
CA VAL A 51 -14.58 13.57 -2.56
C VAL A 51 -15.68 12.69 -3.12
N ASP A 52 -16.18 13.03 -4.32
CA ASP A 52 -17.12 12.17 -5.04
C ASP A 52 -16.42 10.88 -5.50
N PRO A 53 -16.76 9.71 -4.94
CA PRO A 53 -16.11 8.45 -5.32
C PRO A 53 -16.40 8.04 -6.77
N GLN A 54 -17.50 8.53 -7.35
CA GLN A 54 -17.88 8.26 -8.75
C GLN A 54 -17.40 9.34 -9.72
N GLY A 55 -16.67 10.34 -9.21
CA GLY A 55 -16.04 11.38 -10.01
C GLY A 55 -14.87 10.83 -10.82
N GLU A 56 -14.28 11.70 -11.63
CA GLU A 56 -13.06 11.39 -12.39
C GLU A 56 -11.83 11.54 -11.48
N VAL A 57 -11.69 10.61 -10.52
CA VAL A 57 -10.62 10.60 -9.51
C VAL A 57 -9.24 10.33 -10.15
N LEU A 58 -9.21 9.49 -11.18
CA LEU A 58 -8.02 9.17 -11.95
C LEU A 58 -8.30 9.38 -13.43
N ASP A 59 -7.27 9.83 -14.15
CA ASP A 59 -7.28 9.90 -15.61
C ASP A 59 -7.44 8.49 -16.22
N ASP A 60 -8.19 8.40 -17.32
CA ASP A 60 -8.47 7.17 -18.06
C ASP A 60 -7.25 6.57 -18.75
N ASP A 61 -6.26 7.41 -19.04
CA ASP A 61 -4.96 6.97 -19.55
C ASP A 61 -4.12 6.30 -18.47
N ILE A 62 -4.38 6.64 -17.20
CA ILE A 62 -3.57 6.18 -16.06
C ILE A 62 -4.24 4.99 -15.36
N ASN A 63 -5.58 4.97 -15.29
CA ASN A 63 -6.30 3.86 -14.68
C ASN A 63 -6.23 2.61 -15.59
N PRO A 64 -5.40 1.60 -15.27
CA PRO A 64 -5.08 0.54 -16.21
C PRO A 64 -6.30 -0.27 -16.64
N ASN A 65 -7.26 -0.51 -15.75
CA ASN A 65 -8.44 -1.31 -16.11
C ASN A 65 -9.44 -0.51 -16.96
N VAL A 66 -9.48 0.82 -16.84
CA VAL A 66 -10.26 1.70 -17.72
C VAL A 66 -9.54 1.86 -19.07
N ALA A 67 -8.23 2.11 -19.05
CA ALA A 67 -7.40 2.25 -20.24
C ALA A 67 -7.53 1.04 -21.19
N LEU A 68 -7.58 -0.18 -20.63
CA LEU A 68 -7.77 -1.41 -21.40
C LEU A 68 -9.14 -1.52 -22.07
N LEU A 69 -10.18 -0.88 -21.52
CA LEU A 69 -11.56 -1.01 -21.98
C LEU A 69 -12.03 0.16 -22.85
N ARG A 70 -11.45 1.36 -22.71
CA ARG A 70 -11.98 2.60 -23.29
C ARG A 70 -12.18 2.57 -24.81
N ASP A 71 -11.30 1.88 -25.53
CA ASP A 71 -11.35 1.79 -26.99
C ASP A 71 -12.16 0.57 -27.48
N SER A 72 -12.68 -0.23 -26.55
CA SER A 72 -13.44 -1.43 -26.86
C SER A 72 -14.86 -1.12 -27.35
N GLU A 73 -15.49 -2.10 -28.01
CA GLU A 73 -16.92 -2.03 -28.34
C GLU A 73 -17.80 -2.03 -27.08
N ILE A 74 -17.33 -2.68 -25.99
CA ILE A 74 -18.05 -2.75 -24.72
C ILE A 74 -18.21 -1.34 -24.15
N TRP A 75 -17.13 -0.56 -24.10
CA TRP A 75 -17.16 0.82 -23.62
C TRP A 75 -18.09 1.72 -24.43
N ARG A 76 -18.05 1.63 -25.76
CA ARG A 76 -18.93 2.41 -26.65
C ARG A 76 -20.42 2.11 -26.48
N LYS A 77 -20.77 0.93 -25.94
CA LYS A 77 -22.15 0.56 -25.63
C LYS A 77 -22.60 1.01 -24.24
N MET A 78 -21.69 1.38 -23.36
CA MET A 78 -22.02 1.87 -22.02
C MET A 78 -22.57 3.29 -22.07
N THR A 79 -23.63 3.54 -21.31
CA THR A 79 -24.13 4.87 -20.99
C THR A 79 -23.13 5.64 -20.12
N PRO A 80 -23.22 6.98 -20.04
CA PRO A 80 -22.38 7.77 -19.13
C PRO A 80 -22.48 7.34 -17.66
N LYS A 81 -23.64 6.82 -17.24
CA LYS A 81 -23.84 6.29 -15.88
C LYS A 81 -23.05 5.00 -15.66
N GLU A 82 -23.08 4.09 -16.64
CA GLU A 82 -22.35 2.82 -16.57
C GLU A 82 -20.83 3.05 -16.62
N GLN A 83 -20.35 4.02 -17.41
CA GLN A 83 -18.93 4.39 -17.42
C GLN A 83 -18.46 4.93 -16.05
N ARG A 84 -19.25 5.80 -15.41
CA ARG A 84 -18.96 6.26 -14.04
C ARG A 84 -18.95 5.14 -13.02
N GLN A 85 -19.91 4.21 -13.11
CA GLN A 85 -19.95 3.05 -12.23
C GLN A 85 -18.71 2.16 -12.44
N LEU A 86 -18.32 1.91 -13.69
CA LEU A 86 -17.13 1.10 -14.00
C LEU A 86 -15.84 1.74 -13.47
N ARG A 87 -15.68 3.07 -13.60
CA ARG A 87 -14.56 3.81 -13.00
C ARG A 87 -14.47 3.58 -11.50
N TYR A 88 -15.60 3.77 -10.81
CA TYR A 88 -15.69 3.59 -9.36
C TYR A 88 -15.35 2.16 -8.94
N GLU A 89 -15.99 1.16 -9.57
CA GLU A 89 -15.75 -0.26 -9.26
C GLU A 89 -14.31 -0.67 -9.52
N THR A 90 -13.74 -0.16 -10.61
CA THR A 90 -12.34 -0.39 -10.97
C THR A 90 -11.40 0.20 -9.92
N LEU A 91 -11.66 1.44 -9.48
CA LEU A 91 -10.85 2.11 -8.46
C LEU A 91 -10.96 1.37 -7.12
N ALA A 92 -12.18 1.03 -6.69
CA ALA A 92 -12.42 0.26 -5.48
C ALA A 92 -11.73 -1.12 -5.54
N TRP A 93 -11.77 -1.79 -6.69
CA TRP A 93 -11.07 -3.06 -6.90
C TRP A 93 -9.54 -2.88 -6.77
N ASN A 94 -8.96 -1.87 -7.41
CA ASN A 94 -7.53 -1.56 -7.33
C ASN A 94 -7.09 -1.24 -5.89
N LEU A 95 -7.82 -0.35 -5.20
CA LEU A 95 -7.58 -0.01 -3.80
C LEU A 95 -7.68 -1.25 -2.90
N SER A 96 -8.61 -2.16 -3.21
CA SER A 96 -8.70 -3.44 -2.51
C SER A 96 -7.48 -4.32 -2.77
N GLN A 97 -6.94 -4.37 -3.99
CA GLN A 97 -5.71 -5.11 -4.28
C GLN A 97 -4.52 -4.50 -3.53
N PHE A 98 -4.39 -3.17 -3.53
CA PHE A 98 -3.34 -2.48 -2.78
C PHE A 98 -3.46 -2.78 -1.28
N LEU A 99 -4.65 -2.64 -0.68
CA LEU A 99 -4.85 -2.94 0.74
C LEU A 99 -4.36 -4.35 1.14
N HIS A 100 -4.73 -5.38 0.37
CA HIS A 100 -4.25 -6.74 0.64
C HIS A 100 -2.75 -6.89 0.37
N GLY A 101 -2.23 -6.21 -0.65
CA GLY A 101 -0.81 -6.14 -0.96
C GLY A 101 0.00 -5.54 0.19
N GLU A 102 -0.46 -4.42 0.76
CA GLU A 102 0.18 -3.77 1.92
C GLU A 102 0.15 -4.69 3.14
N GLN A 103 -0.96 -5.39 3.38
CA GLN A 103 -1.01 -6.37 4.47
C GLN A 103 0.03 -7.48 4.30
N LEU A 104 0.25 -7.98 3.07
CA LEU A 104 1.31 -8.93 2.78
C LEU A 104 2.70 -8.31 2.91
N ALA A 105 2.87 -7.05 2.49
CA ALA A 105 4.13 -6.34 2.58
C ALA A 105 4.56 -6.12 4.04
N ILE A 106 3.62 -5.85 4.97
CA ILE A 106 3.88 -5.83 6.42
C ILE A 106 4.51 -7.15 6.88
N PHE A 107 3.95 -8.28 6.46
CA PHE A 107 4.47 -9.61 6.82
C PHE A 107 5.87 -9.84 6.27
N VAL A 108 6.09 -9.55 4.98
CA VAL A 108 7.39 -9.73 4.33
C VAL A 108 8.45 -8.81 4.96
N ALA A 109 8.14 -7.54 5.17
CA ALA A 109 9.05 -6.58 5.79
C ALA A 109 9.42 -7.00 7.22
N GLY A 110 8.45 -7.47 8.02
CA GLY A 110 8.69 -7.96 9.38
C GLY A 110 9.58 -9.19 9.42
N GLN A 111 9.36 -10.13 8.49
CA GLN A 111 10.19 -11.32 8.34
C GLN A 111 11.62 -11.00 7.92
N LEU A 112 11.79 -10.17 6.89
CA LEU A 112 13.11 -9.72 6.45
C LEU A 112 13.85 -9.02 7.60
N THR A 113 13.18 -8.11 8.31
CA THR A 113 13.75 -7.42 9.49
C THR A 113 14.22 -8.42 10.56
N SER A 114 13.47 -9.51 10.76
CA SER A 114 13.82 -10.54 11.74
C SER A 114 15.01 -11.40 11.29
N ALA A 115 15.16 -11.64 9.98
CA ALA A 115 16.10 -12.61 9.43
C ALA A 115 17.43 -12.06 8.94
N VAL A 116 17.49 -10.80 8.51
CA VAL A 116 18.74 -10.20 8.01
C VAL A 116 19.79 -10.11 9.13
N PRO A 117 21.08 -10.37 8.85
CA PRO A 117 22.13 -10.35 9.87
C PRO A 117 22.73 -8.96 10.13
N TRP A 118 22.50 -7.98 9.25
CA TRP A 118 23.09 -6.63 9.33
C TRP A 118 22.17 -5.65 10.04
N ILE A 119 22.72 -4.85 10.97
CA ILE A 119 21.94 -3.89 11.75
C ILE A 119 21.28 -2.82 10.85
N ASP A 120 21.96 -2.35 9.80
CA ASP A 120 21.42 -1.32 8.89
C ASP A 120 20.16 -1.81 8.16
N ALA A 121 20.15 -3.08 7.75
CA ALA A 121 19.00 -3.70 7.12
C ALA A 121 17.84 -3.89 8.11
N LYS A 122 18.12 -4.21 9.39
CA LYS A 122 17.09 -4.28 10.43
C LYS A 122 16.46 -2.91 10.70
N LEU A 123 17.29 -1.86 10.81
CA LEU A 123 16.83 -0.49 11.05
C LEU A 123 15.94 0.01 9.92
N TYR A 124 16.38 -0.16 8.67
CA TYR A 124 15.58 0.24 7.51
C TYR A 124 14.34 -0.65 7.33
N GLY A 125 14.46 -1.97 7.49
CA GLY A 125 13.33 -2.90 7.41
C GLY A 125 12.23 -2.57 8.43
N ALA A 126 12.59 -2.16 9.65
CA ALA A 126 11.64 -1.71 10.65
C ALA A 126 10.83 -0.49 10.19
N THR A 127 11.43 0.44 9.46
CA THR A 127 10.69 1.58 8.89
C THR A 127 9.72 1.14 7.80
N GLN A 128 10.07 0.14 6.99
CA GLN A 128 9.16 -0.42 5.98
C GLN A 128 7.94 -1.08 6.63
N VAL A 129 8.10 -1.82 7.74
CA VAL A 129 6.94 -2.39 8.46
C VAL A 129 5.93 -1.31 8.86
N VAL A 130 6.42 -0.16 9.33
CA VAL A 130 5.56 0.98 9.70
C VAL A 130 4.95 1.65 8.47
N ASP A 131 5.72 1.80 7.38
CA ASP A 131 5.22 2.39 6.14
C ASP A 131 4.07 1.57 5.53
N GLU A 132 4.19 0.25 5.43
CA GLU A 132 3.14 -0.60 4.86
C GLU A 132 1.91 -0.67 5.78
N ALA A 133 2.10 -0.59 7.10
CA ALA A 133 1.00 -0.46 8.05
C ALA A 133 0.20 0.85 7.82
N ARG A 134 0.90 1.95 7.57
CA ARG A 134 0.28 3.25 7.27
C ARG A 134 -0.38 3.25 5.88
N HIS A 135 0.21 2.61 4.87
CA HIS A 135 -0.44 2.45 3.56
C HIS A 135 -1.75 1.64 3.70
N ALA A 136 -1.73 0.54 4.45
CA ALA A 136 -2.93 -0.24 4.74
C ALA A 136 -4.02 0.58 5.46
N GLU A 137 -3.66 1.40 6.45
CA GLU A 137 -4.60 2.33 7.13
C GLU A 137 -5.29 3.26 6.12
N VAL A 138 -4.51 3.88 5.24
CA VAL A 138 -5.01 4.85 4.24
C VAL A 138 -5.91 4.18 3.22
N PHE A 139 -5.49 3.05 2.63
CA PHE A 139 -6.31 2.32 1.65
C PHE A 139 -7.58 1.77 2.27
N TYR A 140 -7.52 1.25 3.50
CA TYR A 140 -8.71 0.83 4.22
C TYR A 140 -9.68 1.99 4.39
N ARG A 141 -9.20 3.16 4.82
CA ARG A 141 -10.04 4.34 5.00
C ARG A 141 -10.73 4.75 3.69
N TYR A 142 -10.03 4.78 2.56
CA TYR A 142 -10.65 5.06 1.26
C TYR A 142 -11.74 4.05 0.88
N LEU A 143 -11.61 2.78 1.26
CA LEU A 143 -12.58 1.73 0.94
C LEU A 143 -13.83 1.72 1.84
N VAL A 144 -13.73 2.29 3.05
CA VAL A 144 -14.86 2.30 4.02
C VAL A 144 -15.48 3.68 4.22
N ALA A 145 -14.81 4.75 3.77
CA ALA A 145 -15.33 6.11 3.83
C ALA A 145 -16.30 6.46 2.68
N THR A 146 -16.66 5.47 1.83
CA THR A 146 -17.66 5.59 0.76
C THR A 146 -19.09 5.48 1.29
#